data_AF-A0A6V7KH53-F1
#
_entry.id   AF-A0A6V7KH53-F1
#
_cell.length_a   1.000
_cell.length_b   1.000
_cell.length_c   1.000
_cell.angle_alpha   90.00
_cell.angle_beta   90.00
_cell.angle_gamma   90.00
#
_symmetry.space_group_name_H-M   'P 1'
#
loop_
_entity.id
_entity.type
_entity.pdbx_description
1 polymer ?
#
loop_
_entity_poly.entity_id
_entity_poly.type
_entity_poly.pdbx_seq_one_letter_code
_entity_poly.pdbx_strand_id
1 'polypeptide(L)'
;EYPPSNETLANTFLALVSALTESADEVHAGKFIRDFLIATLAERDLSEIWCPENPLEILNGILTRDGKEPAEPRLIATSGVNTVLPVYQVGLYSNKVFLAS
;
A
#
# COMPACT_ATOMS: atom_id res chain seq x y z
N GLU A 1 8.55 -30.13 11.62
CA GLU A 1 7.11 -29.78 11.68
C GLU A 1 6.48 -30.09 10.33
N TYR A 2 5.24 -30.57 10.29
CA TYR A 2 4.49 -30.76 9.05
C TYR A 2 3.00 -30.44 9.30
N PRO A 3 2.39 -29.50 8.53
CA PRO A 3 3.02 -28.67 7.50
C PRO A 3 4.03 -27.66 8.10
N PRO A 4 4.96 -27.11 7.30
CA PRO A 4 5.88 -26.09 7.79
C PRO A 4 5.13 -24.81 8.18
N SER A 5 5.61 -24.12 9.23
CA SER A 5 5.09 -22.82 9.63
C SER A 5 5.44 -21.72 8.60
N ASN A 6 4.68 -20.62 8.61
CA ASN A 6 4.95 -19.46 7.74
C ASN A 6 6.35 -18.88 7.98
N GLU A 7 6.81 -18.89 9.23
CA GLU A 7 8.17 -18.45 9.59
C GLU A 7 9.23 -19.36 8.96
N THR A 8 9.03 -20.69 9.02
CA THR A 8 9.93 -21.65 8.38
C THR A 8 9.98 -21.46 6.87
N LEU A 9 8.81 -21.27 6.23
CA LEU A 9 8.71 -21.00 4.79
C LEU A 9 9.43 -19.70 4.41
N ALA A 10 9.22 -18.61 5.16
CA ALA A 10 9.86 -17.32 4.92
C ALA A 10 11.39 -17.42 5.07
N ASN A 11 11.87 -18.02 6.16
CA ASN A 11 13.30 -18.22 6.39
C ASN A 11 13.95 -19.08 5.30
N THR A 12 13.26 -20.12 4.84
CA THR A 12 13.74 -20.99 3.75
C THR A 12 13.81 -20.23 2.42
N PHE A 13 12.81 -19.39 2.11
CA PHE A 13 12.82 -18.55 0.92
C PHE A 13 13.99 -17.55 0.95
N LEU A 14 14.22 -16.88 2.09
CA LEU A 14 15.36 -15.97 2.26
C LEU A 14 16.70 -16.69 2.11
N ALA A 15 16.85 -17.89 2.68
CA ALA A 15 18.06 -18.69 2.50
C ALA A 15 18.30 -19.07 1.03
N LEU A 16 17.24 -19.38 0.28
CA LEU A 16 17.31 -19.65 -1.16
C LEU A 16 17.76 -18.42 -1.95
N VAL A 17 17.25 -17.23 -1.62
CA VAL A 17 17.69 -15.95 -2.23
C VAL A 17 19.17 -15.70 -1.97
N SER A 18 19.64 -15.94 -0.73
CA SER A 18 21.06 -15.80 -0.39
C SER A 18 21.94 -16.78 -1.18
N ALA A 19 21.55 -18.06 -1.24
CA ALA A 19 22.28 -19.06 -2.02
C ALA A 19 22.31 -18.74 -3.53
N LEU A 20 21.23 -18.16 -4.07
CA LEU A 20 21.18 -17.69 -5.45
C LEU A 20 22.13 -16.52 -5.70
N THR A 21 22.22 -15.59 -4.75
CA THR A 21 23.16 -14.46 -4.81
C THR A 21 24.62 -14.95 -4.82
N GLU A 22 24.96 -15.94 -3.98
CA GLU A 22 26.31 -16.51 -3.92
C GLU A 22 26.68 -17.33 -5.16
N SER A 23 25.72 -18.07 -5.73
CA SER A 23 25.97 -18.97 -6.86
C SER A 23 25.90 -18.28 -8.23
N ALA A 24 25.19 -17.15 -8.34
CA ALA A 24 25.10 -16.35 -9.55
C ALA A 24 25.64 -14.93 -9.30
N ASP A 25 24.75 -13.98 -9.03
CA ASP A 25 25.06 -12.61 -8.61
C ASP A 25 23.78 -11.90 -8.10
N GLU A 26 23.95 -10.69 -7.56
CA GLU A 26 22.85 -9.86 -7.07
C GLU A 26 21.84 -9.47 -8.16
N VAL A 27 22.29 -9.34 -9.43
CA VAL A 27 21.42 -8.95 -10.54
C VAL A 27 20.44 -10.07 -10.88
N HIS A 28 20.91 -11.31 -10.89
CA HIS A 28 20.09 -12.49 -11.15
C HIS A 28 19.18 -12.83 -9.95
N ALA A 29 19.68 -12.72 -8.72
CA ALA A 29 18.84 -12.83 -7.53
C ALA A 29 17.74 -11.76 -7.50
N GLY A 30 18.06 -10.52 -7.89
CA GLY A 30 17.09 -9.44 -8.02
C GLY A 30 16.01 -9.72 -9.07
N LYS A 31 16.37 -10.29 -10.23
CA LYS A 31 15.39 -10.75 -11.25
C LYS A 31 14.47 -11.83 -10.69
N PHE A 32 15.01 -12.80 -9.94
CA PHE A 32 14.21 -13.83 -9.29
C PHE A 32 13.20 -13.23 -8.31
N ILE A 33 13.62 -12.31 -7.42
CA ILE A 33 12.71 -11.63 -6.49
C ILE A 33 11.63 -10.85 -7.25
N ARG A 34 12.01 -10.13 -8.32
CA ARG A 34 11.07 -9.38 -9.16
C ARG A 34 10.01 -10.30 -9.77
N ASP A 35 10.44 -11.41 -10.37
CA ASP A 35 9.57 -12.27 -11.17
C ASP A 35 8.68 -13.18 -10.30
N PHE A 36 9.11 -13.51 -9.08
CA PHE A 36 8.36 -14.42 -8.19
C PHE A 36 7.70 -13.74 -6.98
N LEU A 37 8.36 -12.78 -6.32
CA LEU A 37 7.79 -12.13 -5.14
C LEU A 37 7.02 -10.86 -5.53
N ILE A 38 7.66 -9.93 -6.25
CA ILE A 38 7.03 -8.66 -6.60
C ILE A 38 5.82 -8.88 -7.52
N ALA A 39 5.90 -9.82 -8.45
CA ALA A 39 4.77 -10.20 -9.31
C ALA A 39 3.51 -10.56 -8.51
N THR A 40 3.65 -11.24 -7.35
CA THR A 40 2.51 -11.59 -6.49
C THR A 40 1.92 -10.39 -5.75
N LEU A 41 2.71 -9.35 -5.50
CA LEU A 41 2.25 -8.11 -4.88
C LEU A 41 1.52 -7.21 -5.88
N ALA A 42 1.86 -7.30 -7.17
CA ALA A 42 1.24 -6.49 -8.22
C ALA A 42 -0.26 -6.78 -8.41
N GLU A 43 -0.71 -7.97 -8.02
CA GLU A 43 -2.13 -8.37 -8.09
C GLU A 43 -2.95 -7.96 -6.86
N ARG A 44 -2.30 -7.37 -5.84
CA ARG A 44 -2.93 -7.01 -4.57
C ARG A 44 -3.25 -5.52 -4.51
N ASP A 45 -4.37 -5.19 -3.89
CA ASP A 45 -4.66 -3.80 -3.54
C ASP A 45 -3.71 -3.33 -2.43
N LEU A 46 -3.21 -2.10 -2.53
CA LEU A 46 -2.27 -1.55 -1.56
C LEU A 46 -2.87 -1.53 -0.15
N SER A 47 -4.18 -1.31 -0.01
CA SER A 47 -4.86 -1.28 1.29
C SER A 47 -4.90 -2.64 1.99
N GLU A 48 -4.76 -3.75 1.25
CA GLU A 48 -4.61 -5.09 1.82
C GLU A 48 -3.22 -5.31 2.44
N ILE A 49 -2.21 -4.63 1.90
CA ILE A 49 -0.81 -4.74 2.33
C ILE A 49 -0.50 -3.72 3.42
N TRP A 50 -1.04 -2.51 3.28
CA TRP A 50 -0.77 -1.38 4.16
C TRP A 50 -2.03 -0.58 4.45
N CYS A 51 -2.53 -0.71 5.68
CA CYS A 51 -3.66 0.04 6.21
C CYS A 51 -3.17 0.98 7.32
N PRO A 52 -2.84 2.24 7.03
CA PRO A 52 -2.39 3.18 8.04
C PRO A 52 -3.50 3.51 9.05
N GLU A 53 -3.14 3.60 10.34
CA GLU A 53 -4.09 3.94 11.41
C GLU A 53 -4.67 5.36 11.27
N ASN A 54 -3.83 6.34 10.90
CA ASN A 54 -4.21 7.75 10.75
C ASN A 54 -3.88 8.26 9.32
N PRO A 55 -4.63 7.86 8.28
CA PRO A 55 -4.30 8.15 6.89
C PRO A 55 -4.25 9.64 6.58
N LEU A 56 -5.15 10.44 7.18
CA LEU A 56 -5.21 11.89 6.96
C LEU A 56 -4.01 12.61 7.57
N GLU A 57 -3.52 12.16 8.72
CA GLU A 57 -2.32 12.72 9.36
C GLU A 57 -1.07 12.44 8.52
N ILE A 58 -0.92 11.21 8.04
CA ILE A 58 0.17 10.82 7.14
C ILE A 58 0.13 11.63 5.84
N LEU A 59 -1.06 11.76 5.24
CA LEU A 59 -1.25 12.59 4.06
C LEU A 59 -0.84 14.05 4.32
N ASN A 60 -1.27 14.63 5.44
CA ASN A 60 -0.92 15.99 5.82
C ASN A 60 0.58 16.17 6.08
N GLY A 61 1.25 15.17 6.66
CA GLY A 61 2.70 15.16 6.82
C GLY A 61 3.43 15.17 5.47
N ILE A 62 2.96 14.38 4.50
CA ILE A 62 3.49 14.35 3.13
C ILE A 62 3.26 15.70 2.43
N LEU A 63 2.04 16.24 2.49
CA LEU A 63 1.70 17.53 1.89
C LEU A 63 2.57 18.65 2.47
N THR A 64 2.73 18.69 3.79
CA THR A 64 3.53 19.72 4.48
C THR A 64 5.01 19.61 4.09
N ARG A 65 5.56 18.39 4.05
CA ARG A 65 6.93 18.13 3.60
C ARG A 65 7.15 18.64 2.17
N ASP A 66 6.13 18.50 1.31
CA ASP A 66 6.18 18.91 -0.09
C ASP A 66 5.76 20.39 -0.28
N GLY A 67 5.62 21.18 0.80
CA GLY A 67 5.32 22.61 0.76
C GLY A 67 3.85 22.96 0.42
N LYS A 68 2.93 22.00 0.55
CA LYS A 68 1.50 22.17 0.31
C LYS A 68 0.73 22.37 1.62
N GLU A 69 -0.44 22.98 1.52
CA GLU A 69 -1.37 23.08 2.65
C GLU A 69 -1.95 21.70 3.00
N PRO A 70 -2.35 21.47 4.27
CA PRO A 70 -3.05 20.26 4.67
C PRO A 70 -4.29 19.97 3.81
N ALA A 71 -4.65 18.70 3.72
CA ALA A 71 -5.84 18.26 3.01
C ALA A 71 -7.11 18.73 3.75
N GLU A 72 -8.05 19.28 2.98
CA GLU A 72 -9.38 19.72 3.39
C GLU A 72 -10.43 18.78 2.78
N PRO A 73 -11.08 17.92 3.58
CA PRO A 73 -12.19 17.09 3.14
C PRO A 73 -13.46 17.92 2.89
N ARG A 74 -14.14 17.69 1.77
CA ARG A 74 -15.41 18.33 1.42
C ARG A 74 -16.41 17.31 0.91
N LEU A 75 -17.67 17.46 1.31
CA LEU A 75 -18.75 16.65 0.78
C LEU A 75 -19.09 17.13 -0.65
N ILE A 76 -18.92 16.25 -1.64
CA ILE A 76 -19.12 16.60 -3.07
C ILE A 76 -20.36 15.95 -3.69
N ALA A 77 -20.84 14.84 -3.13
CA ALA A 77 -22.12 14.26 -3.51
C ALA A 77 -22.75 13.47 -2.35
N THR A 78 -24.08 13.35 -2.37
CA THR A 78 -24.85 12.53 -1.44
C THR A 78 -26.00 11.82 -2.13
N SER A 79 -26.37 10.66 -1.61
CA SER A 79 -27.59 9.96 -2.00
C SER A 79 -28.20 9.22 -0.81
N GLY A 80 -29.53 9.22 -0.72
CA GLY A 80 -30.24 8.45 0.30
C GLY A 80 -29.92 8.84 1.75
N VAL A 81 -29.66 10.13 2.03
CA VAL A 81 -29.25 10.62 3.36
C VAL A 81 -30.18 10.16 4.50
N ASN A 82 -31.47 9.98 4.21
CA ASN A 82 -32.49 9.53 5.17
C ASN A 82 -32.80 8.02 5.08
N THR A 83 -31.95 7.24 4.43
CA THR A 83 -32.10 5.79 4.31
C THR A 83 -31.17 5.07 5.28
N VAL A 84 -31.33 3.75 5.41
CA VAL A 84 -30.46 2.91 6.25
C VAL A 84 -29.02 2.87 5.74
N LEU A 85 -28.82 3.01 4.42
CA LEU A 85 -27.51 2.95 3.77
C LEU A 85 -27.28 4.24 2.96
N PRO A 86 -27.03 5.38 3.63
CA PRO A 86 -26.70 6.62 2.94
C PRO A 86 -25.33 6.50 2.27
N VAL A 87 -25.19 7.13 1.11
CA VAL A 87 -23.93 7.19 0.36
C VAL A 87 -23.42 8.62 0.37
N TYR A 88 -22.17 8.79 0.78
CA TYR A 88 -21.47 10.07 0.80
C TYR A 88 -20.21 9.95 -0.06
N GLN A 89 -19.99 10.94 -0.92
CA GLN A 89 -18.73 11.08 -1.66
C GLN A 89 -17.98 12.29 -1.11
N VAL A 90 -16.76 12.08 -0.65
CA VAL A 90 -15.92 13.11 -0.03
C VAL A 90 -14.73 13.39 -0.93
N GLY A 91 -14.61 14.62 -1.42
CA GLY A 91 -13.42 15.08 -2.13
C GLY A 91 -12.39 15.63 -1.17
N LEU A 92 -11.12 15.27 -1.37
CA LEU A 92 -9.98 15.86 -0.68
C LEU A 92 -9.37 16.96 -1.55
N TYR A 93 -9.15 18.13 -0.95
CA TYR A 93 -8.56 19.29 -1.60
C TYR A 93 -7.34 19.78 -0.82
N SER A 94 -6.37 20.41 -1.47
CA SER A 94 -5.30 21.18 -0.80
C SER A 94 -5.17 22.52 -1.51
N ASN A 95 -5.28 23.62 -0.77
CA ASN A 95 -5.36 24.97 -1.33
C ASN A 95 -6.33 25.08 -2.53
N LYS A 96 -7.56 24.57 -2.35
CA LYS A 96 -8.63 24.52 -3.38
C LYS A 96 -8.32 23.67 -4.62
N VAL A 97 -7.20 22.94 -4.67
CA VAL A 97 -6.87 22.00 -5.74
C VAL A 97 -7.32 20.59 -5.35
N PHE A 98 -8.04 19.92 -6.23
CA PHE A 98 -8.53 18.56 -6.02
C PHE A 98 -7.37 17.55 -5.96
N LEU A 99 -7.40 16.65 -4.98
CA LEU A 99 -6.45 15.56 -4.81
C LEU A 99 -7.05 14.22 -5.22
N ALA A 100 -8.18 13.84 -4.62
CA ALA A 100 -8.88 12.57 -4.84
C ALA A 100 -10.32 12.63 -4.27
N SER A 101 -11.17 11.66 -4.64
CA SER A 101 -12.52 11.44 -4.07
C SER A 101 -12.89 9.98 -4.02
#